data_AF-A0A1L6BZY1-F1
#
_entry.id   AF-A0A1L6BZY1-F1
#
_cell.length_a   1.000
_cell.length_b   1.000
_cell.length_c   1.000
_cell.angle_alpha   90.00
_cell.angle_beta   90.00
_cell.angle_gamma   90.00
#
_symmetry.space_group_name_H-M   'P 1'
#
loop_
_entity.id
_entity.type
_entity.pdbx_description
1 polymer ?
#
loop_
_entity_poly.entity_id
_entity_poly.type
_entity_poly.pdbx_seq_one_letter_code
_entity_poly.pdbx_strand_id
1 'polypeptide(L)'
;MVIFFNMVMVIMVLLSVLGAVIFLGSWAESGEGSSSSSYECGFDKGLFVRSPFSLRFFILTVIFLVFDVELVLLLPSVFLFLDFFSFSGLAGVGSFLLILYLGTIYEMSQGSLSWVCSAHT
;
A
#
# COMPACT_ATOMS: atom_id res chain seq x y z
N MET A 1 44.34 -20.45 20.52
CA MET A 1 43.93 -19.12 21.04
C MET A 1 44.51 -17.99 20.20
N VAL A 2 45.82 -17.96 19.92
CA VAL A 2 46.47 -16.91 19.10
C VAL A 2 45.97 -16.84 17.65
N ILE A 3 45.70 -17.99 17.02
CA ILE A 3 45.17 -18.05 15.63
C ILE A 3 43.76 -17.44 15.56
N PHE A 4 42.90 -17.73 16.53
CA PHE A 4 41.54 -17.17 16.60
C PHE A 4 41.58 -15.64 16.75
N PHE A 5 42.48 -15.12 17.59
CA PHE A 5 42.66 -13.68 17.76
C PHE A 5 43.14 -13.00 16.47
N ASN A 6 44.06 -13.63 15.72
CA ASN A 6 44.51 -13.11 14.42
C ASN A 6 43.38 -13.07 13.38
N MET A 7 42.54 -14.11 13.31
CA MET A 7 41.42 -14.15 12.37
C MET A 7 40.40 -13.04 12.67
N VAL A 8 40.11 -12.78 13.95
CA VAL A 8 39.20 -11.69 14.35
C VAL A 8 39.76 -10.32 13.99
N MET A 9 41.07 -10.09 14.21
CA MET A 9 41.72 -8.82 13.84
C MET A 9 41.67 -8.58 12.33
N VAL A 10 41.92 -9.60 11.52
CA VAL A 10 41.86 -9.49 10.04
C VAL A 10 40.44 -9.14 9.57
N ILE A 11 39.41 -9.76 10.14
CA ILE A 11 38.01 -9.48 9.78
C ILE A 11 37.64 -8.03 10.13
N MET A 12 38.03 -7.54 11.31
CA MET A 12 37.75 -6.16 11.72
C MET A 12 38.42 -5.14 10.80
N VAL A 13 39.65 -5.40 10.38
CA VAL A 13 40.36 -4.54 9.41
C VAL A 13 39.64 -4.54 8.06
N LEU A 14 39.26 -5.70 7.53
CA LEU A 14 38.53 -5.79 6.25
C LEU A 14 37.20 -5.02 6.28
N LEU A 15 36.44 -5.15 7.36
CA LEU A 15 35.18 -4.42 7.55
C LEU A 15 35.39 -2.90 7.63
N SER A 16 36.45 -2.46 8.32
CA SER A 16 36.78 -1.03 8.41
C SER A 16 37.17 -0.42 7.05
N VAL A 17 37.90 -1.17 6.22
CA VAL A 17 38.29 -0.74 4.87
C VAL A 17 37.07 -0.65 3.97
N LEU A 18 36.18 -1.64 4.00
CA LEU A 18 34.92 -1.61 3.24
C LEU A 18 34.05 -0.41 3.65
N GLY A 19 33.90 -0.15 4.96
CA GLY A 19 33.16 1.00 5.47
C GLY A 19 33.75 2.34 5.01
N ALA A 20 35.07 2.48 5.00
CA ALA A 20 35.75 3.68 4.54
C ALA A 20 35.54 3.93 3.04
N VAL A 21 35.57 2.88 2.21
CA VAL A 21 35.31 2.98 0.77
C VAL A 21 33.88 3.44 0.49
N ILE A 22 32.89 2.88 1.19
CA ILE A 22 31.48 3.28 1.05
C ILE A 22 31.28 4.73 1.47
N PHE A 23 31.87 5.13 2.61
CA PHE A 23 31.77 6.50 3.11
C PHE A 23 32.36 7.51 2.12
N LEU A 24 33.57 7.24 1.60
CA LEU A 24 34.21 8.09 0.60
C LEU A 24 33.42 8.15 -0.72
N GLY A 25 32.85 7.03 -1.17
CA GLY A 25 31.98 6.99 -2.34
C GLY A 25 30.72 7.85 -2.16
N SER A 26 30.06 7.75 -1.02
CA SER A 26 28.87 8.56 -0.70
C SER A 26 29.19 10.05 -0.59
N TRP A 27 30.38 10.39 -0.10
CA TRP A 27 30.82 11.78 0.01
C TRP A 27 31.15 12.38 -1.35
N ALA A 28 31.74 11.59 -2.26
CA ALA A 28 32.02 12.00 -3.63
C ALA A 28 30.73 12.29 -4.44
N GLU A 29 29.67 11.50 -4.24
CA GLU A 29 28.38 11.72 -4.90
C GLU A 29 27.61 12.94 -4.35
N SER A 30 27.93 13.40 -3.14
CA SER A 30 27.30 14.59 -2.54
C SER A 30 27.80 15.93 -3.09
N GLY A 31 28.85 15.92 -3.91
CA GLY A 31 29.57 17.12 -4.39
C GLY A 31 29.10 17.70 -5.73
N GLU A 32 28.20 17.04 -6.46
CA GLU A 32 27.71 17.56 -7.75
C GLU A 32 26.24 17.98 -7.64
N GLY A 33 26.03 19.28 -7.85
CA GLY A 33 24.77 19.95 -7.63
C GLY A 33 23.61 19.48 -8.52
N SER A 34 22.44 19.91 -8.07
CA SER A 34 21.15 20.00 -8.77
C SER A 34 20.29 18.75 -9.01
N SER A 35 20.65 17.56 -8.53
CA SER A 35 19.81 16.35 -8.71
C SER A 35 18.93 15.96 -7.51
N SER A 36 19.07 16.58 -6.33
CA SER A 36 18.24 16.24 -5.15
C SER A 36 16.99 17.12 -5.00
N SER A 37 16.67 17.93 -6.01
CA SER A 37 15.40 18.62 -6.09
C SER A 37 14.48 17.80 -6.98
N SER A 38 13.34 17.35 -6.45
CA SER A 38 12.27 16.78 -7.27
C SER A 38 12.04 17.67 -8.50
N TYR A 39 11.90 17.04 -9.67
CA TYR A 39 11.63 17.71 -10.94
C TYR A 39 10.25 18.39 -10.88
N GLU A 40 10.19 19.57 -10.29
CA GLU A 40 9.05 20.46 -10.37
C GLU A 40 9.27 21.33 -11.59
N CYS A 41 8.47 21.12 -12.64
CA CYS A 41 8.45 21.96 -13.83
C CYS A 41 8.38 23.46 -13.45
N GLY A 42 9.52 24.12 -13.29
CA GLY A 42 9.64 25.58 -13.18
C GLY A 42 8.91 26.28 -12.03
N PHE A 43 8.48 25.58 -10.97
CA PHE A 43 7.82 26.21 -9.82
C PHE A 43 8.75 26.30 -8.61
N ASP A 44 8.82 27.50 -8.02
CA ASP A 44 9.53 27.74 -6.76
C ASP A 44 8.88 26.99 -5.60
N LYS A 45 9.70 26.57 -4.62
CA LYS A 45 9.29 25.92 -3.37
C LYS A 45 8.48 26.87 -2.48
N GLY A 46 7.26 27.18 -2.89
CA GLY A 46 6.23 27.87 -2.14
C GLY A 46 5.31 26.86 -1.46
N LEU A 47 5.66 26.49 -0.22
CA LEU A 47 4.73 26.11 0.86
C LEU A 47 3.39 25.43 0.46
N PHE A 48 3.42 24.19 -0.02
CA PHE A 48 2.27 23.28 0.13
C PHE A 48 2.73 21.84 0.38
N VAL A 49 3.34 21.58 1.54
CA VAL A 49 3.61 20.20 2.03
C VAL A 49 2.29 19.40 2.21
N ARG A 50 1.15 20.09 2.25
CA ARG A 50 -0.18 19.49 2.28
C ARG A 50 -0.97 19.94 1.06
N SER A 51 -0.81 19.23 -0.04
CA SER A 51 -1.83 19.24 -1.09
C SER A 51 -3.15 18.71 -0.50
N PRO A 52 -4.31 19.26 -0.90
CA PRO A 52 -5.59 18.78 -0.40
C PRO A 52 -5.75 17.30 -0.74
N PHE A 53 -6.01 16.49 0.30
CA PHE A 53 -6.24 15.06 0.14
C PHE A 53 -7.48 14.83 -0.72
N SER A 54 -7.33 14.02 -1.76
CA SER A 54 -8.39 13.69 -2.68
C SER A 54 -9.42 12.77 -2.01
N LEU A 55 -10.59 13.32 -1.68
CA LEU A 55 -11.72 12.59 -1.06
C LEU A 55 -12.15 11.35 -1.86
N ARG A 56 -11.90 11.31 -3.17
CA ARG A 56 -12.22 10.15 -4.01
C ARG A 56 -11.42 8.91 -3.59
N PHE A 57 -10.12 9.06 -3.35
CA PHE A 57 -9.27 7.96 -2.90
C PHE A 57 -9.60 7.53 -1.47
N PHE A 58 -10.06 8.45 -0.64
CA PHE A 58 -10.59 8.13 0.69
C PHE A 58 -11.79 7.18 0.61
N ILE A 59 -12.80 7.56 -0.20
CA ILE A 59 -14.05 6.80 -0.32
C ILE A 59 -13.78 5.39 -0.86
N LEU A 60 -12.90 5.27 -1.87
CA LEU A 60 -12.47 3.97 -2.39
C LEU A 60 -11.81 3.09 -1.35
N THR A 61 -10.97 3.68 -0.48
CA THR A 61 -10.33 2.94 0.62
C THR A 61 -11.36 2.43 1.62
N VAL A 62 -12.36 3.26 1.95
CA VAL A 62 -13.45 2.87 2.87
C VAL A 62 -14.31 1.77 2.26
N ILE A 63 -14.71 1.88 0.98
CA ILE A 63 -15.49 0.84 0.29
C ILE A 63 -14.72 -0.47 0.24
N PHE A 64 -13.43 -0.42 -0.12
CA PHE A 64 -12.58 -1.61 -0.14
C PHE A 64 -12.50 -2.27 1.25
N LEU A 65 -12.33 -1.48 2.31
CA LEU A 65 -12.27 -1.99 3.68
C LEU A 65 -13.57 -2.66 4.10
N VAL A 66 -14.72 -2.06 3.80
CA VAL A 66 -16.03 -2.63 4.13
C VAL A 66 -16.26 -3.93 3.36
N PHE A 67 -16.00 -3.93 2.06
CA PHE A 67 -16.17 -5.12 1.22
C PHE A 67 -15.23 -6.28 1.63
N ASP A 68 -14.00 -5.97 2.06
CA ASP A 68 -13.05 -6.97 2.56
C ASP A 68 -13.56 -7.62 3.87
N VAL A 69 -14.09 -6.81 4.81
CA VAL A 69 -14.71 -7.33 6.04
C VAL A 69 -15.92 -8.21 5.74
N GLU A 70 -16.75 -7.83 4.78
CA GLU A 70 -17.91 -8.63 4.38
C GLU A 70 -17.51 -9.95 3.72
N LEU A 71 -16.42 -9.98 2.93
CA LEU A 71 -15.87 -11.20 2.35
C LEU A 71 -15.30 -12.16 3.41
N VAL A 72 -14.62 -11.62 4.42
CA VAL A 72 -14.11 -12.41 5.56
C VAL A 72 -15.25 -13.08 6.33
N LEU A 73 -16.41 -12.42 6.44
CA LEU A 73 -17.62 -13.00 7.05
C LEU A 73 -18.30 -14.03 6.13
N LEU A 74 -18.25 -13.81 4.81
CA LEU A 74 -18.88 -14.67 3.83
C LEU A 74 -18.21 -16.05 3.74
N LEU A 75 -16.88 -16.11 3.69
CA LEU A 75 -16.11 -17.36 3.57
C LEU A 75 -16.54 -18.46 4.56
N PRO A 76 -16.48 -18.25 5.89
CA PRO A 76 -16.87 -19.28 6.86
C PRO A 76 -18.35 -19.64 6.76
N SER A 77 -19.23 -18.68 6.40
CA SER A 77 -20.67 -18.96 6.25
C SER A 77 -20.96 -19.93 5.10
N VAL A 78 -20.20 -19.83 3.99
CA VAL A 78 -20.30 -20.75 2.85
C VAL A 78 -19.79 -22.13 3.24
N PHE A 79 -18.64 -22.23 3.91
CA PHE A 79 -18.11 -23.52 4.36
C PHE A 79 -19.07 -24.24 5.31
N LEU A 80 -19.65 -23.53 6.29
CA LEU A 80 -20.65 -24.10 7.19
C LEU A 80 -21.91 -24.57 6.44
N PHE A 81 -22.34 -23.86 5.39
CA PHE A 81 -23.46 -24.31 4.57
C PHE A 81 -23.13 -25.61 3.82
N LEU A 82 -21.92 -25.75 3.28
CA LEU A 82 -21.50 -26.95 2.56
C LEU A 82 -21.50 -28.20 3.46
N ASP A 83 -21.14 -28.06 4.73
CA ASP A 83 -21.07 -29.18 5.67
C ASP A 83 -22.45 -29.65 6.16
N PHE A 84 -23.35 -28.71 6.48
CA PHE A 84 -24.64 -29.03 7.12
C PHE A 84 -25.85 -29.00 6.17
N PHE A 85 -25.67 -28.55 4.93
CA PHE A 85 -26.65 -28.47 3.84
C PHE A 85 -28.10 -28.24 4.29
N SER A 86 -28.33 -27.08 4.92
CA SER A 86 -29.63 -26.69 5.48
C SER A 86 -30.30 -25.60 4.64
N PHE A 87 -31.62 -25.70 4.42
CA PHE A 87 -32.41 -24.69 3.72
C PHE A 87 -32.31 -23.30 4.39
N SER A 88 -32.22 -23.27 5.72
CA SER A 88 -32.01 -22.02 6.47
C SER A 88 -30.61 -21.43 6.23
N GLY A 89 -29.59 -22.28 6.04
CA GLY A 89 -28.23 -21.85 5.71
C GLY A 89 -28.16 -21.26 4.30
N LEU A 90 -28.83 -21.89 3.33
CA LEU A 90 -28.95 -21.38 1.97
C LEU A 90 -29.63 -20.00 1.94
N ALA A 91 -30.72 -19.82 2.69
CA ALA A 91 -31.41 -18.55 2.79
C ALA A 91 -30.55 -17.45 3.44
N GLY A 92 -29.73 -17.81 4.45
CA GLY A 92 -28.80 -16.88 5.10
C GLY A 92 -27.66 -16.43 4.20
N VAL A 93 -26.99 -17.37 3.52
CA VAL A 93 -25.91 -17.03 2.56
C VAL A 93 -26.48 -16.25 1.37
N GLY A 94 -27.66 -16.64 0.88
CA GLY A 94 -28.35 -15.97 -0.22
C GLY A 94 -28.76 -14.52 0.11
N SER A 95 -29.28 -14.28 1.32
CA SER A 95 -29.63 -12.92 1.75
C SER A 95 -28.39 -12.04 1.94
N PHE A 96 -27.30 -12.61 2.47
CA PHE A 96 -26.03 -11.91 2.62
C PHE A 96 -25.43 -11.48 1.27
N LEU A 97 -25.42 -12.38 0.28
CA LEU A 97 -25.00 -12.06 -1.10
C LEU A 97 -25.89 -11.00 -1.75
N LEU A 98 -27.20 -11.02 -1.49
CA LEU A 98 -28.13 -10.04 -2.04
C LEU A 98 -27.84 -8.64 -1.50
N ILE A 99 -27.54 -8.51 -0.20
CA ILE A 99 -27.16 -7.25 0.44
C ILE A 99 -25.86 -6.71 -0.19
N LEU A 100 -24.84 -7.55 -0.33
CA LEU A 100 -23.58 -7.20 -0.99
C LEU A 100 -23.79 -6.65 -2.41
N TYR A 101 -24.61 -7.36 -3.19
CA TYR A 101 -24.90 -6.98 -4.57
C TYR A 101 -25.65 -5.64 -4.64
N LEU A 102 -26.68 -5.44 -3.82
CA LEU A 102 -27.43 -4.18 -3.78
C LEU A 102 -26.56 -3.01 -3.29
N GLY A 103 -25.72 -3.22 -2.28
CA GLY A 103 -24.78 -2.21 -1.78
C GLY A 103 -23.81 -1.74 -2.87
N THR A 104 -23.29 -2.69 -3.66
CA THR A 104 -22.38 -2.38 -4.78
C THR A 104 -23.08 -1.57 -5.87
N ILE A 105 -24.33 -1.89 -6.21
CA ILE A 105 -25.12 -1.13 -7.18
C ILE A 105 -25.38 0.29 -6.68
N TYR A 106 -25.74 0.42 -5.39
CA TYR A 106 -25.97 1.72 -4.77
C TYR A 106 -24.73 2.60 -4.86
N GLU A 107 -23.56 2.07 -4.50
CA GLU A 107 -22.28 2.78 -4.56
C GLU A 107 -21.90 3.18 -6.00
N MET A 108 -22.18 2.31 -6.98
CA MET A 108 -21.98 2.59 -8.39
C MET A 108 -22.89 3.72 -8.88
N SER A 109 -24.15 3.76 -8.43
CA SER A 109 -25.09 4.83 -8.78
C SER A 109 -24.67 6.20 -8.22
N GLN A 110 -23.94 6.23 -7.11
CA GLN A 110 -23.42 7.46 -6.50
C GLN A 110 -22.17 7.99 -7.21
N GLY A 111 -21.67 7.30 -8.24
CA GLY A 111 -20.54 7.75 -9.04
C GLY A 111 -19.19 7.67 -8.32
N SER A 112 -19.14 7.02 -7.16
CA SER A 112 -17.93 6.80 -6.35
C SER A 112 -16.82 6.08 -7.11
N LEU A 113 -17.22 5.21 -8.05
CA LEU A 113 -16.36 4.40 -8.93
C LEU A 113 -16.12 5.03 -10.31
N SER A 114 -16.62 6.24 -10.57
CA SER A 114 -16.48 6.88 -11.89
C SER A 114 -15.08 7.49 -12.06
N TRP A 115 -14.21 6.75 -12.74
CA TRP A 115 -12.90 7.23 -13.16
C TRP A 115 -13.02 7.89 -14.53
N VAL A 116 -13.67 9.04 -14.58
CA VAL A 116 -13.54 9.94 -15.72
C VAL A 116 -13.08 11.28 -15.19
N CYS A 117 -11.77 11.53 -15.35
CA CYS A 117 -11.33 12.89 -15.54
C CYS A 117 -12.00 13.35 -16.85
N SER A 118 -13.13 14.07 -16.74
CA SER A 118 -13.50 15.01 -17.79
C SER A 118 -12.45 16.12 -17.70
N ALA A 119 -11.30 15.85 -18.31
CA ALA A 119 -10.57 16.91 -18.94
C ALA A 119 -11.39 17.26 -20.19
N HIS A 120 -11.82 18.52 -20.21
CA HIS A 120 -12.37 19.24 -21.35
C HIS A 120 -13.90 19.22 -21.56
N THR A 121 -14.41 20.46 -21.64
CA THR A 121 -15.35 20.94 -22.68
C THR A 121 -15.26 20.18 -23.99
#